data_AF-A0A832RIG3-F1
#
_entry.id   AF-A0A832RIG3-F1
#
_cell.length_a   1.000
_cell.length_b   1.000
_cell.length_c   1.000
_cell.angle_alpha   90.00
_cell.angle_beta   90.00
_cell.angle_gamma   90.00
#
_symmetry.space_group_name_H-M   'P 1'
#
loop_
_entity.id
_entity.type
_entity.pdbx_description
1 polymer ?
#
loop_
_entity_poly.entity_id
_entity_poly.type
_entity_poly.pdbx_seq_one_letter_code
_entity_poly.pdbx_strand_id
1 'polypeptide(L)'
;MTSQIFYSYLSVFFWGIDNNLSRMLIEKAEVAKIAQIKSAIGGAIMFVIAIFGFGIPFSLEESQIIPILVLGMIGFAASLYFFMQSLKRISTVRTVLIFSMASVFGLGASLIFLHEQISWYQIIAAIIMILGIWMMNRKDPTINPI
;
A
#
# COMPACT_ATOMS: atom_id res chain seq x y z
N MET A 1 -23.53 3.98 9.78
CA MET A 1 -22.25 4.63 10.15
C MET A 1 -21.40 3.73 11.05
N THR A 2 -21.95 3.16 12.13
CA THR A 2 -21.22 2.27 13.07
C THR A 2 -20.59 1.03 12.41
N SER A 3 -21.29 0.38 11.46
CA SER A 3 -20.75 -0.82 10.78
C SER A 3 -19.54 -0.51 9.89
N GLN A 4 -19.48 0.66 9.24
CA GLN A 4 -18.35 1.05 8.37
C GLN A 4 -17.08 1.32 9.20
N ILE A 5 -17.25 1.96 10.36
CA ILE A 5 -16.17 2.20 11.31
C ILE A 5 -15.62 0.86 11.82
N PHE A 6 -16.49 -0.08 12.14
CA PHE A 6 -16.10 -1.43 12.56
C PHE A 6 -15.24 -2.15 11.50
N TYR A 7 -15.67 -2.16 10.23
CA TYR A 7 -14.88 -2.78 9.15
C TYR A 7 -13.54 -2.09 8.91
N SER A 8 -13.47 -0.76 9.11
CA SER A 8 -12.22 -0.01 8.97
C SER A 8 -11.21 -0.38 10.07
N TYR A 9 -11.66 -0.54 11.32
CA TYR A 9 -10.75 -1.02 12.37
C TYR A 9 -10.32 -2.45 12.17
N LEU A 10 -11.22 -3.31 11.73
CA LEU A 10 -10.92 -4.70 11.45
C LEU A 10 -9.89 -4.84 10.33
N SER A 11 -10.01 -4.06 9.25
CA SER A 11 -9.06 -4.07 8.14
C SER A 11 -7.66 -3.60 8.58
N VAL A 12 -7.57 -2.53 9.37
CA VAL A 12 -6.29 -2.03 9.91
C VAL A 12 -5.64 -3.05 10.83
N PHE A 13 -6.43 -3.76 11.65
CA PHE A 13 -5.93 -4.83 12.51
C PHE A 13 -5.32 -5.98 11.70
N PHE A 14 -6.05 -6.50 10.70
CA PHE A 14 -5.53 -7.55 9.82
C PHE A 14 -4.30 -7.08 9.02
N TRP A 15 -4.29 -5.84 8.55
CA TRP A 15 -3.15 -5.27 7.85
C TRP A 15 -1.91 -5.16 8.74
N GLY A 16 -2.10 -4.79 10.02
CA GLY A 16 -1.05 -4.80 11.03
C GLY A 16 -0.45 -6.20 11.22
N ILE A 17 -1.28 -7.24 11.32
CA ILE A 17 -0.82 -8.63 11.41
C ILE A 17 -0.05 -9.03 10.15
N ASP A 18 -0.60 -8.75 8.96
CA ASP A 18 0.01 -9.11 7.68
C ASP A 18 1.42 -8.52 7.51
N ASN A 19 1.61 -7.26 7.88
CA ASN A 19 2.91 -6.60 7.78
C ASN A 19 3.96 -7.22 8.73
N ASN A 20 3.55 -7.57 9.95
CA ASN A 20 4.45 -8.20 10.91
C ASN A 20 4.80 -9.63 10.50
N LEU A 21 3.82 -10.43 10.05
CA LEU A 21 4.07 -11.77 9.51
C LEU A 21 4.93 -11.72 8.24
N SER A 22 4.65 -10.78 7.34
CA SER A 22 5.45 -10.59 6.11
C SER A 22 6.91 -10.30 6.45
N ARG A 23 7.17 -9.50 7.48
CA ARG A 23 8.53 -9.24 7.96
C ARG A 23 9.23 -10.51 8.47
N MET A 24 8.52 -11.35 9.20
CA MET A 24 9.08 -12.64 9.65
C MET A 24 9.34 -13.61 8.49
N LEU A 25 8.50 -13.57 7.45
CA LEU A 25 8.62 -14.46 6.29
C LEU A 25 9.76 -14.06 5.35
N ILE A 26 9.97 -12.76 5.09
CA ILE A 26 11.04 -12.26 4.21
C ILE A 26 12.45 -12.47 4.77
N GLU A 27 12.57 -12.78 6.07
CA GLU A 27 13.83 -13.24 6.69
C GLU A 27 14.16 -14.69 6.31
N LYS A 28 13.14 -15.51 6.02
CA LYS A 28 13.27 -16.95 5.77
C LYS A 28 13.12 -17.34 4.29
N ALA A 29 12.57 -16.44 3.46
CA ALA A 29 12.28 -16.70 2.05
C ALA A 29 12.51 -15.46 1.19
N GLU A 30 12.64 -15.67 -0.12
CA GLU A 30 12.82 -14.59 -1.08
C GLU A 30 11.59 -13.69 -1.16
N VAL A 31 11.84 -12.38 -1.21
CA VAL A 31 10.81 -11.34 -1.29
C VAL A 31 9.88 -11.56 -2.48
N ALA A 32 10.45 -11.89 -3.66
CA ALA A 32 9.71 -12.14 -4.88
C ALA A 32 8.71 -13.29 -4.73
N LYS A 33 9.14 -14.41 -4.13
CA LYS A 33 8.30 -15.59 -3.94
C LYS A 33 7.11 -15.31 -3.03
N ILE A 34 7.34 -14.59 -1.92
CA ILE A 34 6.25 -14.25 -0.99
C ILE A 34 5.27 -13.27 -1.67
N ALA A 35 5.77 -12.25 -2.36
CA ALA A 35 4.94 -11.30 -3.09
C ALA A 35 4.08 -11.98 -4.18
N GLN A 36 4.66 -12.93 -4.92
CA GLN A 36 3.94 -13.73 -5.92
C GLN A 36 2.82 -14.57 -5.30
N ILE A 37 3.10 -15.32 -4.24
CA ILE A 37 2.10 -16.15 -3.56
C ILE A 37 0.97 -15.28 -2.99
N LYS A 38 1.30 -14.17 -2.32
CA LYS A 38 0.31 -13.23 -1.78
C LYS A 38 -0.58 -12.65 -2.88
N SER A 39 0.03 -12.24 -4.00
CA SER A 39 -0.71 -11.66 -5.13
C SER A 39 -1.57 -12.70 -5.85
N ALA A 40 -1.08 -13.93 -6.02
CA ALA A 40 -1.83 -15.01 -6.64
C ALA A 40 -3.05 -15.42 -5.81
N ILE A 41 -2.87 -15.62 -4.50
CA ILE A 41 -3.97 -15.98 -3.59
C ILE A 41 -4.97 -14.82 -3.49
N GLY A 42 -4.48 -13.59 -3.24
CA GLY A 42 -5.34 -12.41 -3.12
C GLY A 42 -6.12 -12.12 -4.41
N GLY A 43 -5.45 -12.20 -5.56
CA GLY A 43 -6.07 -12.02 -6.87
C GLY A 43 -7.11 -13.10 -7.18
N ALA A 44 -6.82 -14.37 -6.90
CA ALA A 44 -7.78 -15.46 -7.09
C ALA A 44 -9.01 -15.31 -6.20
N ILE A 45 -8.83 -14.96 -4.92
CA ILE A 45 -9.94 -14.71 -3.99
C ILE A 45 -10.78 -13.53 -4.47
N MET A 46 -10.16 -12.40 -4.83
CA MET A 46 -10.89 -11.24 -5.35
C MET A 46 -11.63 -11.55 -6.64
N PHE A 47 -11.03 -12.36 -7.53
CA PHE A 47 -11.66 -12.78 -8.77
C PHE A 47 -12.90 -13.65 -8.55
N VAL A 48 -12.81 -14.63 -7.63
CA VAL A 48 -13.94 -15.47 -7.23
C VAL A 48 -15.04 -14.61 -6.60
N ILE A 49 -14.70 -13.67 -5.72
CA ILE A 49 -15.68 -12.77 -5.10
C ILE A 49 -16.35 -11.87 -6.15
N ALA A 50 -15.61 -11.36 -7.14
CA ALA A 50 -16.16 -10.53 -8.20
C ALA A 50 -17.22 -11.28 -9.03
N ILE A 51 -16.93 -12.52 -9.42
CA ILE A 51 -17.84 -13.32 -10.26
C ILE A 51 -19.01 -13.87 -9.43
N PHE A 52 -18.73 -14.56 -8.32
CA PHE A 52 -19.75 -15.30 -7.57
C PHE A 52 -20.43 -14.47 -6.49
N GLY A 53 -19.75 -13.47 -5.93
CA GLY A 53 -20.31 -12.59 -4.90
C GLY A 53 -21.09 -11.43 -5.50
N PHE A 54 -20.53 -10.77 -6.52
CA PHE A 54 -21.14 -9.57 -7.12
C PHE A 54 -21.77 -9.81 -8.49
N GLY A 55 -21.61 -11.00 -9.08
CA GLY A 55 -22.20 -11.31 -10.40
C GLY A 55 -21.60 -10.49 -11.54
N ILE A 56 -20.37 -10.00 -11.39
CA ILE A 56 -19.75 -9.14 -12.41
C ILE A 56 -19.47 -9.99 -13.66
N PRO A 57 -20.05 -9.63 -14.84
CA PRO A 57 -19.86 -10.39 -16.05
C PRO A 57 -18.40 -10.30 -16.53
N PHE A 58 -17.88 -11.41 -17.05
CA PHE A 58 -16.54 -11.47 -17.66
C PHE A 58 -16.54 -10.88 -19.08
N SER A 59 -17.19 -9.74 -19.26
CA SER A 59 -17.19 -8.98 -20.51
C SER A 59 -16.15 -7.87 -20.39
N LEU A 60 -14.90 -8.19 -20.74
CA LEU A 60 -13.83 -7.19 -20.82
C LEU A 60 -13.86 -6.55 -22.20
N GLU A 61 -13.94 -5.23 -22.26
CA GLU A 61 -13.67 -4.51 -23.51
C GLU A 61 -12.18 -4.56 -23.82
N GLU A 62 -11.81 -4.71 -25.10
CA GLU A 62 -10.40 -4.76 -25.52
C GLU A 62 -9.62 -3.50 -25.08
N SER A 63 -10.32 -2.37 -24.98
CA SER A 63 -9.80 -1.08 -24.49
C SER A 63 -9.33 -1.13 -23.03
N GLN A 64 -9.90 -2.01 -22.21
CA GLN A 64 -9.63 -2.10 -20.77
C GLN A 64 -8.48 -3.07 -20.43
N ILE A 65 -8.13 -3.98 -21.35
CA ILE A 65 -7.13 -5.02 -21.11
C ILE A 65 -5.77 -4.38 -20.77
N ILE A 66 -5.31 -3.42 -21.57
CA ILE A 66 -4.00 -2.78 -21.37
C ILE A 66 -3.97 -2.01 -20.03
N PRO A 67 -4.94 -1.13 -19.71
CA PRO A 67 -4.99 -0.47 -18.40
C PRO A 67 -4.99 -1.45 -17.22
N ILE A 68 -5.74 -2.55 -17.28
CA ILE A 68 -5.81 -3.55 -16.21
C ILE A 68 -4.46 -4.24 -16.02
N LEU A 69 -3.79 -4.62 -17.11
CA LEU A 69 -2.46 -5.25 -17.03
C LEU A 69 -1.41 -4.29 -16.47
N VAL A 70 -1.41 -3.04 -16.91
CA VAL A 70 -0.50 -2.00 -16.40
C VAL A 70 -0.75 -1.74 -14.91
N LEU A 71 -2.02 -1.63 -14.50
CA LEU A 71 -2.41 -1.44 -13.11
C LEU A 71 -2.00 -2.66 -12.25
N GLY A 72 -2.21 -3.88 -12.74
CA GLY A 72 -1.81 -5.10 -12.06
C GLY A 72 -0.29 -5.20 -11.87
N MET A 73 0.48 -4.94 -12.93
CA MET A 73 1.94 -5.04 -12.89
C MET A 73 2.57 -3.91 -12.06
N ILE A 74 2.23 -2.66 -12.35
CA ILE A 74 2.89 -1.51 -11.72
C ILE A 74 2.23 -1.16 -10.38
N GLY A 75 0.90 -1.04 -10.38
CA GLY A 75 0.14 -0.62 -9.21
C GLY A 75 0.14 -1.64 -8.07
N PHE A 76 0.04 -2.94 -8.40
CA PHE A 76 0.01 -4.00 -7.39
C PHE A 76 1.34 -4.76 -7.26
N ALA A 77 1.82 -5.42 -8.31
CA ALA A 77 2.95 -6.34 -8.20
C ALA A 77 4.28 -5.63 -7.86
N ALA A 78 4.65 -4.59 -8.62
CA ALA A 78 5.87 -3.82 -8.38
C ALA A 78 5.81 -3.06 -7.05
N SER A 79 4.67 -2.40 -6.76
CA SER A 79 4.44 -1.71 -5.50
C SER A 79 4.62 -2.63 -4.28
N LEU A 80 3.97 -3.80 -4.28
CA LEU A 80 4.10 -4.77 -3.21
C LEU A 80 5.53 -5.29 -3.07
N TYR A 81 6.21 -5.58 -4.18
CA TYR A 81 7.60 -6.02 -4.17
C TYR A 81 8.52 -4.97 -3.50
N PHE A 82 8.41 -3.70 -3.89
CA PHE A 82 9.22 -2.62 -3.28
C PHE A 82 8.85 -2.36 -1.81
N PHE A 83 7.57 -2.47 -1.47
CA PHE A 83 7.12 -2.37 -0.08
C PHE A 83 7.75 -3.47 0.78
N MET A 84 7.69 -4.72 0.33
CA MET A 84 8.30 -5.85 1.04
C MET A 84 9.83 -5.77 1.07
N GLN A 85 10.45 -5.25 0.01
CA GLN A 85 11.89 -5.01 -0.01
C GLN A 85 12.30 -3.94 1.01
N SER A 86 11.44 -2.95 1.26
CA SER A 86 11.61 -1.96 2.31
C SER A 86 11.48 -2.59 3.70
N LEU A 87 10.46 -3.43 3.92
CA LEU A 87 10.31 -4.21 5.17
C LEU A 87 11.54 -5.07 5.49
N LYS A 88 12.27 -5.54 4.46
CA LYS A 88 13.50 -6.32 4.64
C LYS A 88 14.70 -5.48 5.08
N ARG A 89 14.74 -4.20 4.70
CA ARG A 89 15.91 -3.33 4.90
C ARG A 89 15.79 -2.43 6.13
N ILE A 90 14.58 -2.04 6.51
CA ILE A 90 14.31 -1.15 7.64
C ILE A 90 13.20 -1.71 8.53
N SER A 91 13.00 -1.14 9.72
CA SER A 91 11.95 -1.59 10.64
C SER A 91 10.54 -1.44 10.04
N THR A 92 9.60 -2.29 10.50
CA THR A 92 8.18 -2.24 10.10
C THR A 92 7.61 -0.83 10.28
N VAL A 93 7.89 -0.20 11.42
CA VAL A 93 7.40 1.14 11.77
C VAL A 93 7.89 2.19 10.77
N ARG A 94 9.19 2.21 10.44
CA ARG A 94 9.74 3.17 9.47
C ARG A 94 9.19 2.94 8.08
N THR A 95 9.03 1.69 7.66
CA THR A 95 8.45 1.35 6.35
C THR A 95 7.03 1.90 6.23
N VAL A 96 6.18 1.63 7.23
CA VAL A 96 4.78 2.08 7.22
C VAL A 96 4.67 3.61 7.27
N LEU A 97 5.53 4.27 8.05
CA LEU A 97 5.57 5.74 8.11
C LEU A 97 6.04 6.37 6.81
N ILE A 98 6.99 5.77 6.09
CA ILE A 98 7.36 6.25 4.74
C ILE A 98 6.23 5.93 3.74
N PHE A 99 5.60 4.76 3.87
CA PHE A 99 4.51 4.35 2.99
C PHE A 99 3.29 5.27 3.10
N SER A 100 3.05 5.90 4.26
CA SER A 100 1.97 6.89 4.40
C SER A 100 2.15 8.14 3.52
N MET A 101 3.35 8.40 3.00
CA MET A 101 3.56 9.43 1.96
C MET A 101 2.78 9.16 0.68
N ALA A 102 2.32 7.92 0.46
CA ALA A 102 1.43 7.61 -0.66
C ALA A 102 0.21 8.54 -0.70
N SER A 103 -0.30 9.00 0.45
CA SER A 103 -1.39 9.99 0.49
C SER A 103 -0.98 11.37 -0.03
N VAL A 104 0.27 11.80 0.19
CA VAL A 104 0.80 13.06 -0.37
C VAL A 104 0.97 12.95 -1.88
N PHE A 105 1.56 11.84 -2.35
CA PHE A 105 1.68 11.57 -3.78
C PHE A 105 0.31 11.43 -4.45
N GLY A 106 -0.65 10.80 -3.77
CA GLY A 106 -2.04 10.67 -4.22
C GLY A 106 -2.73 12.02 -4.36
N LEU A 107 -2.51 12.95 -3.42
CA LEU A 107 -3.01 14.34 -3.53
C LEU A 107 -2.41 15.06 -4.74
N GLY A 108 -1.11 14.91 -4.99
CA GLY A 108 -0.47 15.50 -6.18
C GLY A 108 -0.99 14.87 -7.48
N ALA A 109 -1.17 13.55 -7.49
CA ALA A 109 -1.71 12.83 -8.63
C ALA A 109 -3.17 13.21 -8.92
N SER A 110 -4.01 13.40 -7.90
CA SER A 110 -5.42 13.80 -8.10
C SER A 110 -5.54 15.19 -8.71
N LEU A 111 -4.67 16.14 -8.34
CA LEU A 111 -4.62 17.45 -8.98
C LEU A 111 -4.20 17.38 -10.45
N ILE A 112 -3.19 16.57 -10.77
CA ILE A 112 -2.62 16.50 -12.13
C ILE A 112 -3.54 15.71 -13.08
N PHE A 113 -4.04 14.55 -12.64
CA PHE A 113 -4.75 13.62 -13.51
C PHE A 113 -6.27 13.73 -13.42
N LEU A 114 -6.82 14.07 -12.27
CA LEU A 114 -8.27 14.17 -12.05
C LEU A 114 -8.75 15.64 -12.03
N HIS A 115 -7.83 16.60 -11.99
CA HIS A 115 -8.12 18.04 -11.90
C HIS A 115 -9.02 18.40 -10.70
N GLU A 116 -8.87 17.67 -9.58
CA GLU A 116 -9.62 17.92 -8.36
C GLU A 116 -9.21 19.22 -7.67
N GLN A 117 -10.17 19.88 -7.01
CA GLN A 117 -9.87 21.06 -6.20
C GLN A 117 -9.27 20.63 -4.86
N ILE A 118 -8.01 21.00 -4.64
CA ILE A 118 -7.34 20.75 -3.36
C ILE A 118 -7.81 21.76 -2.32
N SER A 119 -8.30 21.24 -1.19
CA SER A 119 -8.61 22.05 -0.02
C SER A 119 -7.36 22.45 0.75
N TRP A 120 -7.38 23.62 1.38
CA TRP A 120 -6.30 24.09 2.25
C TRP A 120 -5.97 23.09 3.38
N TYR A 121 -6.97 22.35 3.89
CA TYR A 121 -6.76 21.32 4.90
C TYR A 121 -5.89 20.17 4.41
N GLN A 122 -6.02 19.77 3.13
CA GLN A 122 -5.22 18.70 2.53
C GLN A 122 -3.75 19.13 2.35
N ILE A 123 -3.52 20.41 2.02
CA ILE A 123 -2.17 20.99 1.93
C ILE A 123 -1.50 20.99 3.30
N ILE A 124 -2.20 21.46 4.34
CA ILE A 124 -1.69 21.46 5.71
C ILE A 124 -1.37 20.02 6.15
N ALA A 125 -2.27 19.07 5.91
CA ALA A 125 -2.04 17.66 6.23
C ALA A 125 -0.82 17.09 5.50
N ALA A 126 -0.63 17.42 4.21
CA ALA A 126 0.54 17.01 3.45
C ALA A 126 1.84 17.56 4.04
N ILE A 127 1.87 18.84 4.42
CA ILE A 127 3.02 19.47 5.08
C ILE A 127 3.34 18.76 6.40
N ILE A 128 2.33 18.50 7.23
CA ILE A 128 2.50 17.80 8.53
C ILE A 128 3.09 16.40 8.32
N MET A 129 2.59 15.63 7.35
CA MET A 129 3.11 14.30 7.05
C MET A 129 4.57 14.34 6.59
N ILE A 130 4.92 15.27 5.70
CA ILE A 130 6.30 15.45 5.22
C ILE A 130 7.23 15.79 6.39
N LEU A 131 6.82 16.72 7.26
CA LEU A 131 7.59 17.11 8.45
C LEU A 131 7.77 15.92 9.40
N GLY A 132 6.71 15.14 9.66
CA GLY A 132 6.79 13.97 10.53
C GLY A 132 7.81 12.94 10.06
N ILE A 133 7.87 12.68 8.75
CA ILE A 133 8.81 11.73 8.17
C ILE A 133 10.23 12.28 8.16
N TRP A 134 10.38 13.57 7.88
CA TRP A 134 11.68 14.22 7.97
C TRP A 134 12.24 14.17 9.40
N MET A 135 11.41 14.42 10.42
CA MET A 135 11.79 14.29 11.82
C MET A 135 12.18 12.85 12.18
N MET A 136 11.41 11.85 11.72
CA MET A 136 11.71 10.44 11.95
C MET A 136 13.05 9.99 11.34
N ASN A 137 13.41 10.53 10.18
CA ASN A 137 14.63 10.18 9.47
C ASN A 137 15.88 10.92 9.99
N ARG A 138 15.73 11.88 10.89
CA ARG A 138 16.88 12.47 11.60
C ARG A 138 17.50 11.40 12.48
N LYS A 139 18.75 11.04 12.19
CA LYS A 139 19.57 10.23 13.10
C LYS A 139 19.76 11.01 14.39
N ASP A 140 19.46 10.40 15.53
CA ASP A 140 20.03 10.84 16.80
C ASP A 140 21.57 10.72 16.69
N PRO A 141 22.34 11.80 16.90
CA PRO A 141 23.79 11.76 16.91
C PRO A 141 24.36 10.98 18.12
N THR A 142 23.51 10.52 19.05
CA THR A 142 23.89 10.02 20.37
C THR A 142 23.99 8.49 20.47
N ILE A 143 23.63 7.74 19.43
CA ILE A 143 23.79 6.28 19.43
C ILE A 143 25.04 5.91 18.63
N ASN A 144 26.14 5.82 19.36
CA ASN A 144 27.40 5.24 18.91
C ASN A 144 27.14 3.80 18.41
N PRO A 145 27.46 3.45 17.14
CA PRO A 145 27.40 2.07 16.70
C PRO A 145 28.52 1.29 17.38
N ILE A 146 28.16 0.46 18.35
CA ILE A 146 29.01 -0.67 18.80
C ILE A 146 28.57 -1.89 18.01
#